data_AF-A0A4R0V262-F1
#
_entry.id   AF-A0A4R0V262-F1
#
_cell.length_a   1.000
_cell.length_b   1.000
_cell.length_c   1.000
_cell.angle_alpha   90.00
_cell.angle_beta   90.00
_cell.angle_gamma   90.00
#
_symmetry.space_group_name_H-M   'P 1'
#
loop_
_entity.id
_entity.type
_entity.pdbx_description
1 polymer ?
#
loop_
_entity_poly.entity_id
_entity_poly.type
_entity_poly.pdbx_seq_one_letter_code
_entity_poly.pdbx_strand_id
1 'polypeptide(L)'
;MVAYVNEFKSRFRVGPICRALAESLDCGFITPRGYRMFKARPVSRMRARHEALARDIPEIHSDFFMAVYGYGKMHARLIAQGRDPAEIGRDQVMNVMRELGVQGVGRGRTPVTTKPTKDTGGRPDLVERKFKASAPNRLHVADITYVRMTDGCFGCVKFL
;
A
#
# COMPACT_ATOMS: atom_id res chain seq x y z
N MET A 1 -24.82 -19.17 2.37
CA MET A 1 -26.13 -19.62 1.81
C MET A 1 -26.19 -19.68 0.29
N VAL A 2 -25.98 -18.59 -0.46
CA VAL A 2 -26.08 -18.66 -1.95
C VAL A 2 -25.03 -19.61 -2.56
N ALA A 3 -23.81 -19.65 -2.00
CA ALA A 3 -22.78 -20.61 -2.39
C ALA A 3 -23.25 -22.07 -2.24
N TYR A 4 -23.84 -22.41 -1.09
CA TYR A 4 -24.43 -23.73 -0.84
C TYR A 4 -25.53 -24.09 -1.84
N VAL A 5 -26.46 -23.17 -2.13
CA VAL A 5 -27.49 -23.41 -3.16
C VAL A 5 -26.84 -23.62 -4.54
N ASN A 6 -25.79 -22.88 -4.88
CA ASN A 6 -25.07 -23.06 -6.16
C ASN A 6 -24.39 -24.42 -6.28
N GLU A 7 -23.84 -24.93 -5.18
CA GLU A 7 -23.15 -26.21 -5.11
C GLU A 7 -24.12 -27.38 -5.28
N PHE A 8 -25.25 -27.35 -4.58
CA PHE A 8 -26.19 -28.48 -4.51
C PHE A 8 -27.37 -28.40 -5.50
N LYS A 9 -27.53 -27.30 -6.25
CA LYS A 9 -28.66 -27.13 -7.19
C LYS A 9 -28.74 -28.21 -8.27
N SER A 10 -27.62 -28.80 -8.69
CA SER A 10 -27.58 -29.85 -9.71
C SER A 10 -28.25 -31.14 -9.22
N ARG A 11 -28.08 -31.45 -7.93
CA ARG A 11 -28.59 -32.66 -7.30
C ARG A 11 -30.04 -32.52 -6.82
N PHE A 12 -30.37 -31.40 -6.17
CA PHE A 12 -31.65 -31.27 -5.45
C PHE A 12 -32.59 -30.20 -6.01
N ARG A 13 -32.17 -29.44 -7.03
CA ARG A 13 -32.87 -28.24 -7.55
C ARG A 13 -33.00 -27.14 -6.49
N VAL A 14 -33.12 -25.89 -6.95
CA VAL A 14 -33.13 -24.71 -6.06
C VAL A 14 -34.33 -24.69 -5.12
N GLY A 15 -35.51 -25.10 -5.60
CA GLY A 15 -36.76 -25.06 -4.85
C GLY A 15 -36.73 -25.86 -3.54
N PRO A 16 -36.43 -27.18 -3.60
CA PRO A 16 -36.33 -28.03 -2.43
C PRO A 16 -35.29 -27.57 -1.41
N ILE A 17 -34.11 -27.13 -1.88
CA ILE A 17 -33.05 -26.60 -1.02
C ILE A 17 -33.54 -25.35 -0.26
N CYS A 18 -34.12 -24.38 -0.97
CA CYS A 18 -34.63 -23.16 -0.33
C CYS A 18 -35.77 -23.44 0.65
N ARG A 19 -36.63 -24.43 0.35
CA ARG A 19 -37.71 -24.84 1.27
C ARG A 19 -37.14 -25.44 2.56
N ALA A 20 -36.24 -26.41 2.45
CA ALA A 20 -35.60 -27.03 3.62
C ALA A 20 -34.81 -26.02 4.45
N LEU A 21 -34.13 -25.06 3.82
CA LEU A 21 -33.42 -23.99 4.53
C LEU A 21 -34.37 -23.00 5.23
N ALA A 22 -35.53 -22.69 4.62
CA ALA A 22 -36.53 -21.82 5.23
C ALA A 22 -37.25 -22.47 6.42
N GLU A 23 -37.38 -23.79 6.42
CA GLU A 23 -37.98 -24.57 7.53
C GLU A 23 -36.99 -24.82 8.68
N SER A 24 -35.69 -24.95 8.38
CA SER A 24 -34.65 -25.30 9.36
C SER A 24 -33.98 -24.10 10.04
N LEU A 25 -34.02 -22.93 9.40
CA LEU A 25 -33.48 -21.71 9.98
C LEU A 25 -34.60 -20.70 10.17
N ASP A 26 -34.68 -20.07 11.35
CA ASP A 26 -35.53 -18.90 11.64
C ASP A 26 -35.20 -17.66 10.77
N CYS A 27 -34.38 -17.81 9.73
CA CYS A 27 -34.15 -16.81 8.70
C CYS A 27 -34.93 -17.16 7.43
N GLY A 28 -36.19 -16.73 7.38
CA GLY A 28 -37.08 -16.81 6.21
C GLY A 28 -36.67 -15.99 4.98
N PHE A 29 -35.38 -15.70 4.80
CA PHE A 29 -34.90 -14.70 3.83
C PHE A 29 -34.67 -15.25 2.43
N ILE A 30 -34.54 -16.57 2.24
CA ILE A 30 -34.14 -17.15 0.94
C ILE A 30 -35.27 -17.94 0.30
N THR A 31 -36.03 -17.26 -0.56
CA THR A 31 -37.01 -17.90 -1.44
C THR A 31 -36.37 -18.26 -2.79
N PRO A 32 -36.92 -19.25 -3.53
CA PRO A 32 -36.46 -19.56 -4.89
C PRO A 32 -36.50 -18.34 -5.83
N ARG A 33 -37.50 -17.46 -5.64
CA ARG A 33 -37.62 -16.19 -6.36
C ARG A 33 -36.48 -15.24 -5.99
N GLY A 34 -36.21 -15.06 -4.69
CA GLY A 34 -35.12 -14.22 -4.20
C GLY A 34 -33.74 -14.69 -4.69
N TYR A 35 -33.49 -16.01 -4.70
CA TYR A 35 -32.27 -16.58 -5.27
C TYR A 35 -32.12 -16.28 -6.77
N ARG A 36 -33.20 -16.44 -7.57
CA ARG A 36 -33.15 -16.13 -9.01
C ARG A 36 -32.91 -14.64 -9.25
N MET A 37 -33.58 -13.77 -8.50
CA MET A 37 -33.37 -12.32 -8.58
C MET A 37 -31.93 -11.94 -8.20
N PHE A 38 -31.37 -12.57 -7.17
CA PHE A 38 -29.96 -12.38 -6.80
C PHE A 38 -29.01 -12.84 -7.91
N LYS A 39 -29.24 -14.01 -8.51
CA LYS A 39 -28.40 -14.55 -9.59
C LYS A 39 -28.48 -13.74 -10.89
N ALA A 40 -29.63 -13.15 -11.18
CA ALA A 40 -29.82 -12.27 -12.33
C ALA A 40 -29.32 -10.84 -12.07
N ARG A 41 -28.98 -10.47 -10.82
CA ARG A 41 -28.57 -9.12 -10.48
C ARG A 41 -27.22 -8.81 -11.11
N PRO A 42 -27.09 -7.71 -11.87
CA PRO A 42 -25.80 -7.30 -12.40
C PRO A 42 -24.84 -6.98 -11.25
N VAL A 43 -23.55 -7.14 -11.52
CA VAL A 43 -22.49 -6.80 -10.56
C VAL A 43 -22.66 -5.32 -10.16
N SER A 44 -22.60 -5.03 -8.86
CA SER A 44 -22.73 -3.64 -8.41
C SER A 44 -21.59 -2.80 -8.97
N ARG A 45 -21.86 -1.52 -9.27
CA ARG A 45 -20.83 -0.59 -9.77
C ARG A 45 -19.60 -0.53 -8.86
N MET A 46 -19.83 -0.59 -7.54
CA MET A 46 -18.78 -0.65 -6.52
C MET A 46 -17.89 -1.88 -6.70
N ARG A 47 -18.50 -3.06 -6.85
CA ARG A 47 -17.77 -4.33 -6.99
C ARG A 47 -17.04 -4.40 -8.33
N ALA A 48 -17.65 -3.94 -9.41
CA ALA A 48 -16.99 -3.87 -10.71
C ALA A 48 -15.74 -2.98 -10.68
N ARG A 49 -15.81 -1.82 -10.02
CA ARG A 49 -14.64 -0.93 -9.83
C ARG A 49 -13.56 -1.59 -8.97
N HIS A 50 -13.94 -2.28 -7.91
CA HIS A 50 -13.03 -3.02 -7.07
C HIS A 50 -12.30 -4.12 -7.86
N GLU A 51 -13.04 -4.93 -8.62
CA GLU A 51 -12.49 -6.00 -9.47
C GLU A 51 -11.62 -5.46 -10.62
N ALA A 52 -11.90 -4.25 -11.11
CA ALA A 52 -11.03 -3.57 -12.07
C ALA A 52 -9.70 -3.17 -11.40
N LEU A 53 -9.74 -2.53 -10.23
CA LEU A 53 -8.52 -2.18 -9.48
C LEU A 53 -7.71 -3.41 -9.08
N ALA A 54 -8.37 -4.49 -8.68
CA ALA A 54 -7.71 -5.72 -8.25
C ALA A 54 -6.96 -6.42 -9.40
N ARG A 55 -7.27 -6.11 -10.67
CA ARG A 55 -6.55 -6.59 -11.85
C ARG A 55 -5.36 -5.71 -12.19
N ASP A 56 -5.57 -4.40 -12.24
CA ASP A 56 -4.53 -3.45 -12.65
C ASP A 56 -3.41 -3.30 -11.62
N ILE A 57 -3.73 -3.39 -10.32
CA ILE A 57 -2.74 -3.18 -9.24
C ILE A 57 -1.59 -4.20 -9.30
N PRO A 58 -1.84 -5.52 -9.39
CA PRO A 58 -0.78 -6.50 -9.55
C PRO A 58 0.02 -6.33 -10.84
N GLU A 59 -0.63 -5.94 -11.95
CA GLU A 59 0.03 -5.72 -13.23
C GLU A 59 1.07 -4.61 -13.12
N ILE A 60 0.67 -3.44 -12.59
CA ILE A 60 1.59 -2.33 -12.35
C ILE A 60 2.67 -2.73 -11.34
N HIS A 61 2.33 -3.47 -10.29
CA HIS A 61 3.28 -3.87 -9.24
C HIS A 61 4.30 -4.92 -9.72
N SER A 62 4.01 -5.65 -10.80
CA SER A 62 4.93 -6.65 -11.35
C SER A 62 6.22 -6.05 -11.93
N ASP A 63 6.18 -4.77 -12.32
CA ASP A 63 7.36 -4.03 -12.76
C ASP A 63 8.32 -3.78 -11.59
N PHE A 64 9.59 -4.17 -11.74
CA PHE A 64 10.62 -4.02 -10.70
C PHE A 64 10.72 -2.60 -10.12
N PHE A 65 10.60 -1.58 -10.98
CA PHE A 65 10.63 -0.18 -10.54
C PHE A 65 9.37 0.24 -9.79
N MET A 66 8.22 -0.36 -10.11
CA MET A 66 6.93 0.00 -9.54
C MET A 66 6.60 -0.82 -8.29
N ALA A 67 7.27 -1.96 -8.05
CA ALA A 67 7.14 -2.76 -6.82
C ALA A 67 7.43 -1.96 -5.53
N VAL A 68 8.11 -0.82 -5.64
CA VAL A 68 8.39 0.11 -4.54
C VAL A 68 7.17 0.98 -4.19
N TYR A 69 6.14 1.02 -5.04
CA TYR A 69 5.04 1.98 -4.93
C TYR A 69 4.08 1.65 -3.78
N GLY A 70 3.93 2.59 -2.86
CA GLY A 70 2.81 2.60 -1.92
C GLY A 70 1.52 3.13 -2.57
N TYR A 71 0.41 2.99 -1.87
CA TYR A 71 -0.93 3.33 -2.36
C TYR A 71 -1.08 4.74 -2.95
N GLY A 72 -0.39 5.75 -2.40
CA GLY A 72 -0.42 7.11 -2.95
C GLY A 72 0.23 7.20 -4.34
N LYS A 73 1.37 6.53 -4.56
CA LYS A 73 2.03 6.47 -5.87
C LYS A 73 1.26 5.58 -6.83
N MET A 74 0.66 4.51 -6.32
CA MET A 74 -0.19 3.61 -7.09
C MET A 74 -1.42 4.33 -7.63
N HIS A 75 -2.08 5.12 -6.79
CA HIS A 75 -3.22 5.95 -7.17
C HIS A 75 -2.85 6.97 -8.25
N ALA A 76 -1.73 7.67 -8.10
CA ALA A 76 -1.22 8.59 -9.12
C ALA A 76 -0.91 7.87 -10.45
N ARG A 77 -0.33 6.66 -10.40
CA ARG A 77 -0.04 5.86 -11.59
C ARG A 77 -1.30 5.41 -12.32
N LEU A 78 -2.32 4.98 -11.58
CA LEU A 78 -3.63 4.60 -12.14
C LEU A 78 -4.30 5.78 -12.85
N ILE A 79 -4.24 6.98 -12.26
CA ILE A 79 -4.72 8.20 -12.92
C ILE A 79 -3.91 8.51 -14.18
N ALA A 80 -2.59 8.39 -14.11
CA ALA A 80 -1.72 8.62 -15.27
C ALA A 80 -1.94 7.63 -16.42
N GLN A 81 -2.47 6.44 -16.14
CA GLN A 81 -2.88 5.45 -17.15
C GLN A 81 -4.28 5.72 -17.74
N GLY A 82 -4.92 6.84 -17.37
CA GLY A 82 -6.19 7.28 -17.93
C GLY A 82 -7.42 6.87 -17.10
N ARG A 83 -7.24 6.43 -15.85
CA ARG A 83 -8.39 6.22 -14.96
C ARG A 83 -8.92 7.54 -14.43
N ASP A 84 -10.24 7.65 -14.34
CA ASP A 84 -10.91 8.85 -13.84
C ASP A 84 -10.71 9.01 -12.30
N PRO A 85 -10.15 10.14 -11.84
CA PRO A 85 -10.02 10.47 -10.42
C PRO A 85 -11.35 10.47 -9.65
N ALA A 86 -12.48 10.75 -10.31
CA ALA A 86 -13.80 10.72 -9.69
C ALA A 86 -14.31 9.28 -9.45
N GLU A 87 -13.74 8.30 -10.16
CA GLU A 87 -14.10 6.89 -10.01
C GLU A 87 -13.22 6.14 -9.02
N ILE A 88 -11.97 6.56 -8.85
CA ILE A 88 -10.97 5.87 -8.03
C ILE A 88 -10.55 6.76 -6.86
N GLY A 89 -11.09 6.44 -5.69
CA GLY A 89 -10.65 7.04 -4.44
C GLY A 89 -9.29 6.51 -3.99
N ARG A 90 -8.48 7.38 -3.36
CA ARG A 90 -7.18 6.99 -2.76
C ARG A 90 -7.32 5.86 -1.75
N ASP A 91 -8.35 5.91 -0.90
CA ASP A 91 -8.59 4.89 0.13
C ASP A 91 -9.10 3.57 -0.46
N GLN A 92 -9.78 3.64 -1.61
CA GLN A 92 -10.18 2.44 -2.34
C GLN A 92 -8.95 1.69 -2.85
N VAL A 93 -7.97 2.39 -3.43
CA VAL A 93 -6.69 1.79 -3.85
C VAL A 93 -5.96 1.19 -2.65
N MET A 94 -5.92 1.91 -1.52
CA MET A 94 -5.32 1.39 -0.28
C MET A 94 -5.97 0.08 0.18
N ASN A 95 -7.31 0.02 0.20
CA ASN A 95 -8.04 -1.16 0.63
C ASN A 95 -7.78 -2.35 -0.31
N VAL A 96 -7.85 -2.13 -1.63
CA VAL A 96 -7.56 -3.18 -2.62
C VAL A 96 -6.13 -3.69 -2.49
N MET A 97 -5.14 -2.78 -2.34
CA MET A 97 -3.74 -3.18 -2.13
C MET A 97 -3.58 -4.02 -0.87
N ARG A 98 -4.24 -3.64 0.24
CA ARG A 98 -4.21 -4.39 1.49
C ARG A 98 -4.81 -5.78 1.33
N GLU A 99 -5.93 -5.92 0.63
CA GLU A 99 -6.57 -7.21 0.34
C GLU A 99 -5.68 -8.11 -0.53
N LEU A 100 -4.93 -7.54 -1.47
CA LEU A 100 -3.98 -8.24 -2.32
C LEU A 100 -2.63 -8.53 -1.65
N GLY A 101 -2.40 -8.03 -0.42
CA GLY A 101 -1.09 -8.14 0.24
C GLY A 101 0.02 -7.32 -0.40
N VAL A 102 -0.33 -6.37 -1.27
CA VAL A 102 0.63 -5.50 -1.98
C VAL A 102 1.00 -4.33 -1.08
N GLN A 103 2.30 -4.14 -0.83
CA GLN A 103 2.81 -3.06 0.00
C GLN A 103 3.95 -2.34 -0.69
N GLY A 104 3.89 -1.01 -0.64
CA GLY A 104 5.01 -0.18 -1.08
C GLY A 104 6.19 -0.26 -0.12
N VAL A 105 7.39 -0.09 -0.66
CA VAL A 105 8.61 -0.07 0.14
C VAL A 105 8.84 1.34 0.69
N GLY A 106 8.80 1.45 2.02
CA GLY A 106 9.23 2.67 2.71
C GLY A 106 10.76 2.74 2.79
N ARG A 107 11.33 3.93 2.56
CA ARG A 107 12.72 4.18 3.00
C ARG A 107 12.76 4.06 4.53
N GLY A 108 13.74 3.33 5.05
CA GLY A 108 13.96 3.22 6.49
C GLY A 108 14.18 4.59 7.14
N ARG A 109 14.28 4.62 8.48
CA ARG A 109 14.56 5.88 9.19
C ARG A 109 15.80 6.57 8.62
N THR A 110 15.65 7.83 8.23
CA THR A 110 16.80 8.72 8.02
C THR A 110 17.55 8.82 9.35
N PRO A 111 18.88 8.66 9.37
CA PRO A 111 19.64 8.83 10.59
C PRO A 111 19.37 10.23 11.13
N VAL A 112 19.02 10.32 12.42
CA VAL A 112 18.83 11.62 13.07
C VAL A 112 20.20 12.24 13.22
N THR A 113 20.53 13.19 12.35
CA THR A 113 21.74 14.01 12.49
C THR A 113 21.72 14.71 13.83
N THR A 114 22.92 14.89 14.40
CA THR A 114 23.23 15.57 15.66
C THR A 114 22.14 16.53 16.11
N LYS A 115 21.38 16.16 17.15
CA LYS A 115 20.47 17.10 17.81
C LYS A 115 21.33 18.13 18.55
N PRO A 116 21.25 19.44 18.23
CA PRO A 116 22.00 20.44 18.97
C PRO A 116 21.60 20.35 20.45
N THR A 117 22.58 20.20 21.33
CA THR A 117 22.36 20.35 22.77
C THR A 117 21.88 21.78 23.05
N LYS A 118 20.87 21.93 23.93
CA LYS A 118 20.33 23.24 24.33
C LYS A 118 21.33 24.11 25.10
N ASP A 119 22.49 23.56 25.45
CA ASP A 119 23.49 24.24 26.25
C ASP A 119 24.40 25.12 25.38
N THR A 120 24.66 26.32 25.87
CA THR A 120 25.29 27.47 25.19
C THR A 120 26.80 27.30 25.01
N GLY A 121 27.26 26.11 24.63
CA GLY A 121 28.67 25.74 24.59
C GLY A 121 29.02 24.88 23.38
N GLY A 122 28.51 25.22 22.20
CA GLY A 122 28.98 24.61 20.95
C GLY A 122 30.49 24.83 20.80
N ARG A 123 31.22 23.79 20.35
CA ARG A 123 32.64 23.92 20.01
C ARG A 123 32.80 25.11 19.05
N PRO A 124 33.76 26.03 19.29
CA PRO A 124 33.89 27.22 18.46
C PRO A 124 34.11 26.81 17.01
N ASP A 125 33.34 27.43 16.11
CA ASP A 125 33.55 27.29 14.67
C ASP A 125 34.86 27.99 14.31
N LEU A 126 35.96 27.23 14.30
CA LEU A 126 37.31 27.74 14.08
C LEU A 126 37.49 28.38 12.70
N VAL A 127 36.56 28.15 11.77
CA VAL A 127 36.64 28.62 10.39
C VAL A 127 35.50 29.55 10.02
N GLU A 128 34.58 29.85 10.93
CA GLU A 128 33.41 30.73 10.70
C GLU A 128 32.66 30.36 9.40
N ARG A 129 32.52 29.06 9.12
CA ARG A 129 31.95 28.52 7.87
C ARG A 129 32.66 28.95 6.57
N LYS A 130 33.91 29.44 6.64
CA LYS A 130 34.76 29.78 5.49
C LYS A 130 35.58 28.56 5.07
N PHE A 131 35.03 27.75 4.17
CA PHE A 131 35.68 26.53 3.65
C PHE A 131 36.68 26.77 2.51
N LYS A 132 37.10 28.02 2.29
CA LYS A 132 38.04 28.41 1.23
C LYS A 132 39.42 28.67 1.83
N ALA A 133 40.44 27.97 1.32
CA ALA A 133 41.84 28.16 1.69
C ALA A 133 42.64 28.81 0.56
N SER A 134 43.65 29.59 0.91
CA SER A 134 44.57 30.23 -0.05
C SER A 134 45.60 29.27 -0.66
N ALA A 135 45.85 28.13 -0.01
CA ALA A 135 46.78 27.09 -0.44
C ALA A 135 46.37 25.72 0.14
N PRO A 136 46.83 24.59 -0.45
CA PRO A 136 46.70 23.26 0.14
C PRO A 136 47.31 23.19 1.56
N ASN A 137 46.87 22.24 2.39
CA ASN A 137 47.33 22.03 3.78
C ASN A 137 47.17 23.24 4.73
N ARG A 138 46.24 24.15 4.44
CA ARG A 138 45.87 25.27 5.33
C ARG A 138 44.55 25.07 6.05
N LEU A 139 43.65 24.29 5.46
CA LEU A 139 42.35 23.94 6.02
C LEU A 139 42.11 22.45 5.78
N HIS A 140 41.88 21.70 6.86
CA HIS A 140 41.49 20.30 6.79
C HIS A 140 40.02 20.20 7.20
N VAL A 141 39.19 19.69 6.28
CA VAL A 141 37.77 19.45 6.52
C VAL A 141 37.57 17.95 6.51
N ALA A 142 37.00 17.44 7.59
CA ALA A 142 36.58 16.05 7.65
C ALA A 142 35.06 16.00 7.54
N ASP A 143 34.55 15.14 6.67
CA ASP A 143 33.12 14.83 6.65
C ASP A 143 32.84 13.57 7.47
N ILE A 144 31.66 13.54 8.10
CA ILE A 144 31.13 12.37 8.78
C ILE A 144 29.93 11.88 7.97
N THR A 145 30.08 10.70 7.35
CA THR A 145 29.01 10.04 6.62
C THR A 145 28.45 8.89 7.46
N TYR A 146 27.12 8.80 7.55
CA TYR A 146 26.43 7.65 8.15
C TYR A 146 26.18 6.57 7.11
N VAL A 147 26.78 5.40 7.30
CA VAL A 147 26.59 4.23 6.43
C VAL A 147 25.58 3.28 7.07
N ARG A 148 24.59 2.83 6.28
CA ARG A 148 23.59 1.87 6.76
C ARG A 148 24.20 0.47 6.79
N MET A 149 24.15 -0.17 7.95
CA MET A 149 24.61 -1.53 8.17
C MET A 149 23.50 -2.55 7.89
N THR A 150 23.87 -3.81 7.67
CA THR A 150 22.93 -4.91 7.32
C THR A 150 21.93 -5.23 8.42
N ASP A 151 22.26 -4.94 9.67
CA ASP A 151 21.41 -5.08 10.86
C ASP A 151 20.41 -3.91 11.03
N GLY A 152 20.45 -2.92 10.15
CA GLY A 152 19.59 -1.74 10.21
C GLY A 152 20.14 -0.61 11.09
N CYS A 153 21.32 -0.78 11.71
CA CYS A 153 22.02 0.28 12.43
C CYS A 153 22.76 1.22 11.46
N PHE A 154 23.23 2.35 11.97
CA PHE A 154 24.07 3.28 11.23
C PHE A 154 25.48 3.32 11.84
N GLY A 155 26.49 3.05 11.02
CA GLY A 155 27.89 3.28 11.35
C GLY A 155 28.31 4.69 10.97
N CYS A 156 29.17 5.30 11.77
CA CYS A 156 29.78 6.60 11.48
C CYS A 156 31.15 6.38 10.84
N VAL A 157 31.34 6.86 9.60
CA VAL A 157 32.63 6.83 8.90
C VAL A 157 33.13 8.25 8.73
N LYS A 158 34.40 8.48 9.09
CA LYS A 158 35.07 9.77 8.95
C LYS A 158 36.03 9.72 7.76
N PHE A 159 35.88 10.66 6.84
CA PHE A 159 36.85 10.91 5.78
C PHE A 159 37.71 12.12 6.18
N LEU A 160 39.02 12.03 5.95
CA LEU A 160 40.01 13.09 6.23
C LEU A 160 40.44 13.79 4.95
#